data_AF-A0A0W0YUM1-F1
#
_entry.id   AF-A0A0W0YUM1-F1
#
_cell.length_a   1.000
_cell.length_b   1.000
_cell.length_c   1.000
_cell.angle_alpha   90.00
_cell.angle_beta   90.00
_cell.angle_gamma   90.00
#
_symmetry.space_group_name_H-M   'P 1'
#
loop_
_entity.id
_entity.type
_entity.pdbx_description
1 polymer ?
#
loop_
_entity_poly.entity_id
_entity_poly.type
_entity_poly.pdbx_seq_one_letter_code
_entity_poly.pdbx_strand_id
1 'polypeptide(L)'
;MWFTFAIFAAILWGFNYALAEKVLRSISPVTLLALEMIIGALLFTGISFFTTMKKDVQILASDSGLLWLTIAEIAVLLLASFFIATSINLKNATIAGILELIYPLFTIIFTWFLFNETHVNSSVIIGGFLIFAGVIVISLA
;
A
#
# COMPACT_ATOMS: atom_id res chain seq x y z
N MET A 1 20.25 3.31 -2.33
CA MET A 1 19.62 3.38 -0.99
C MET A 1 18.10 3.23 -1.07
N TRP A 2 17.36 4.09 -1.79
CA TRP A 2 15.90 3.95 -1.96
C TRP A 2 15.48 2.61 -2.60
N PHE A 3 16.22 2.16 -3.62
CA PHE A 3 15.95 0.89 -4.32
C PHE A 3 15.99 -0.31 -3.36
N THR A 4 16.94 -0.32 -2.43
CA THR A 4 17.06 -1.37 -1.42
C THR A 4 15.81 -1.43 -0.53
N PHE A 5 15.32 -0.28 -0.06
CA PHE A 5 14.07 -0.22 0.72
C PHE A 5 12.87 -0.71 -0.08
N ALA A 6 12.77 -0.36 -1.37
CA ALA A 6 11.70 -0.83 -2.24
C ALA A 6 11.70 -2.36 -2.43
N ILE A 7 12.89 -2.97 -2.60
CA ILE A 7 13.02 -4.43 -2.69
C ILE A 7 12.63 -5.10 -1.38
N PHE A 8 13.11 -4.61 -0.23
CA PHE A 8 12.69 -5.15 1.07
C PHE A 8 11.20 -5.01 1.30
N ALA A 9 10.59 -3.88 0.92
CA ALA A 9 9.16 -3.69 1.00
C ALA A 9 8.41 -4.73 0.15
N ALA A 10 8.84 -4.97 -1.10
CA ALA A 10 8.22 -5.99 -1.95
C ALA A 10 8.31 -7.41 -1.35
N ILE A 11 9.46 -7.77 -0.78
CA ILE A 11 9.65 -9.05 -0.09
C ILE A 11 8.72 -9.17 1.12
N LEU A 12 8.66 -8.12 1.95
CA LEU A 12 7.83 -8.11 3.16
C LEU A 12 6.34 -8.11 2.86
N TRP A 13 5.89 -7.44 1.80
CA TRP A 13 4.49 -7.51 1.34
C TRP A 13 4.13 -8.92 0.87
N GLY A 14 4.98 -9.56 0.05
CA GLY A 14 4.77 -10.94 -0.35
C GLY A 14 4.71 -11.91 0.84
N PHE A 15 5.58 -11.73 1.82
CA PHE A 15 5.56 -12.54 3.05
C PHE A 15 4.34 -12.24 3.92
N ASN A 16 3.94 -10.96 4.04
CA ASN A 16 2.74 -10.55 4.76
C ASN A 16 1.50 -11.25 4.18
N TYR A 17 1.33 -11.30 2.86
CA TYR A 17 0.18 -11.98 2.25
C TYR A 17 0.17 -13.47 2.53
N ALA A 18 1.33 -14.14 2.44
CA ALA A 18 1.43 -15.55 2.79
C ALA A 18 1.07 -15.85 4.26
N LEU A 19 1.42 -14.95 5.19
CA LEU A 19 1.00 -15.04 6.58
C LEU A 19 -0.49 -14.72 6.75
N ALA A 20 -0.98 -13.66 6.11
CA ALA A 20 -2.36 -13.23 6.16
C ALA A 20 -3.30 -14.35 5.69
N GLU A 21 -2.99 -15.07 4.61
CA GLU A 21 -3.81 -16.20 4.17
C GLU A 21 -3.96 -17.27 5.26
N LYS A 22 -2.89 -17.58 6.01
CA LYS A 22 -2.97 -18.55 7.10
C LYS A 22 -3.80 -18.04 8.26
N VAL A 23 -3.61 -16.78 8.64
CA VAL A 23 -4.30 -16.16 9.79
C VAL A 23 -5.79 -15.95 9.50
N LEU A 24 -6.12 -15.52 8.28
CA LEU A 24 -7.48 -15.25 7.82
C LEU A 24 -8.35 -16.51 7.67
N ARG A 25 -7.76 -17.71 7.75
CA ARG A 25 -8.54 -18.96 7.90
C ARG A 25 -9.17 -19.09 9.29
N SER A 26 -8.68 -18.35 10.28
CA SER A 26 -9.10 -18.45 11.68
C SER A 26 -9.75 -17.18 12.22
N ILE A 27 -9.40 -16.01 11.70
CA ILE A 27 -9.97 -14.73 12.14
C ILE A 27 -10.46 -13.89 10.96
N SER A 28 -11.35 -12.94 11.23
CA SER A 28 -11.88 -12.03 10.20
C SER A 28 -10.81 -11.04 9.68
N PRO A 29 -10.92 -10.57 8.43
CA PRO A 29 -10.08 -9.49 7.90
C PRO A 29 -10.03 -8.25 8.79
N VAL A 30 -11.18 -7.82 9.31
CA VAL A 30 -11.29 -6.63 10.16
C VAL A 30 -10.54 -6.84 11.48
N THR A 31 -10.61 -8.03 12.07
CA THR A 31 -9.87 -8.35 13.30
C THR A 31 -8.36 -8.33 13.07
N LEU A 32 -7.89 -8.96 11.98
CA LEU A 32 -6.47 -8.94 11.63
C LEU A 32 -5.96 -7.51 11.45
N LEU A 33 -6.66 -6.72 10.66
CA LEU A 33 -6.31 -5.33 10.39
C LEU A 33 -6.32 -4.48 11.67
N ALA A 34 -7.31 -4.65 12.55
CA ALA A 34 -7.34 -3.93 13.82
C ALA A 34 -6.08 -4.22 14.66
N LEU A 35 -5.63 -5.47 14.73
CA LEU A 35 -4.40 -5.84 15.45
C LEU A 35 -3.16 -5.21 14.80
N GLU A 36 -3.04 -5.30 13.48
CA GLU A 36 -1.93 -4.69 12.73
C GLU A 36 -1.87 -3.17 12.94
N MET A 37 -3.01 -2.49 12.85
CA MET A 37 -3.11 -1.03 13.01
C MET A 37 -2.81 -0.59 14.44
N ILE A 38 -3.27 -1.32 15.47
CA ILE A 38 -2.96 -1.00 16.87
C ILE A 38 -1.45 -1.15 17.13
N ILE A 39 -0.85 -2.27 16.70
CA ILE A 39 0.58 -2.52 16.91
C ILE A 39 1.42 -1.50 16.13
N GLY A 40 1.07 -1.25 14.86
CA GLY A 40 1.72 -0.25 14.02
C GLY A 40 1.61 1.15 14.60
N ALA A 41 0.42 1.56 15.05
CA ALA A 41 0.22 2.87 15.67
C ALA A 41 1.08 3.03 16.92
N LEU A 42 1.12 2.05 17.81
CA LEU A 42 1.97 2.11 19.02
C LEU A 42 3.46 2.23 18.66
N LEU A 43 3.94 1.39 17.74
CA LEU A 43 5.34 1.37 17.33
C LEU A 43 5.76 2.69 16.68
N PHE A 44 5.03 3.13 15.65
CA PHE A 44 5.39 4.32 14.88
C PHE A 44 5.11 5.61 15.63
N THR A 45 4.09 5.66 16.50
CA THR A 45 3.90 6.79 17.42
C THR A 45 5.06 6.87 18.39
N GLY A 46 5.50 5.75 18.97
CA GLY A 46 6.65 5.71 19.88
C GLY A 46 7.92 6.24 19.20
N ILE A 47 8.24 5.75 18.00
CA ILE A 47 9.43 6.19 17.26
C ILE A 47 9.32 7.68 16.87
N SER A 48 8.19 8.09 16.27
CA SER A 48 8.02 9.47 15.79
C SER A 48 7.99 10.48 16.93
N PHE A 49 7.43 10.12 18.08
CA PHE A 49 7.39 10.99 19.27
C PHE A 49 8.79 11.45 19.70
N PHE A 50 9.77 10.55 19.64
CA PHE A 50 11.16 10.85 20.00
C PHE A 50 12.02 11.38 18.84
N THR A 51 11.47 11.51 17.62
CA THR A 51 12.25 11.88 16.43
C THR A 51 11.67 13.08 15.70
N THR A 52 10.49 12.97 15.08
CA THR A 52 9.98 13.94 14.10
C THR A 52 8.62 14.55 14.44
N MET A 53 7.83 13.91 15.31
CA MET A 53 6.40 14.20 15.50
C MET A 53 6.09 15.67 15.79
N LYS A 54 6.86 16.32 16.67
CA LYS A 54 6.63 17.74 17.01
C LYS A 54 6.72 18.64 15.79
N LYS A 55 7.71 18.41 14.92
CA LYS A 55 7.90 19.19 13.70
C LYS A 55 6.77 18.90 12.70
N ASP A 56 6.46 17.63 12.49
CA ASP A 56 5.50 17.21 11.46
C ASP A 56 4.08 17.67 11.82
N VAL A 57 3.68 17.61 13.10
CA VAL A 57 2.39 18.14 13.58
C VAL A 57 2.30 19.65 13.38
N GLN A 58 3.39 20.39 13.61
CA GLN A 58 3.41 21.85 13.35
C GLN A 58 3.22 22.15 11.87
N ILE A 59 3.84 21.38 10.98
CA ILE A 59 3.68 21.53 9.53
C ILE A 59 2.21 21.26 9.14
N LEU A 60 1.64 20.14 9.59
CA LEU A 60 0.24 19.79 9.31
C LEU A 60 -0.76 20.81 9.88
N ALA A 61 -0.47 21.42 11.04
CA ALA A 61 -1.30 22.46 11.61
C ALA A 61 -1.23 23.78 10.81
N SER A 62 -0.12 24.03 10.11
CA SER A 62 0.10 25.25 9.32
C SER A 62 -0.33 25.14 7.85
N ASP A 63 -0.41 23.91 7.32
CA ASP A 63 -0.76 23.64 5.92
C ASP A 63 -2.02 22.76 5.83
N SER A 64 -3.17 23.43 5.65
CA SER A 64 -4.46 22.75 5.52
C SER A 64 -4.54 21.82 4.30
N GLY A 65 -3.83 22.14 3.21
CA GLY A 65 -3.81 21.30 2.02
C GLY A 65 -3.10 19.98 2.29
N LEU A 66 -1.92 20.06 2.91
CA LEU A 66 -1.18 18.88 3.34
C LEU A 66 -1.96 18.06 4.38
N LEU A 67 -2.62 18.70 5.34
CA LEU A 67 -3.46 18.02 6.32
C LEU A 67 -4.56 17.18 5.65
N TRP A 68 -5.26 17.75 4.67
CA TRP A 68 -6.30 17.01 3.94
C TRP A 68 -5.72 15.88 3.09
N LEU A 69 -4.55 16.08 2.47
CA LEU A 69 -3.85 15.00 1.76
C LEU A 69 -3.46 13.87 2.70
N THR A 70 -2.97 14.18 3.92
CA THR A 70 -2.66 13.16 4.93
C THR A 70 -3.90 12.40 5.39
N ILE A 71 -5.01 13.11 5.64
CA ILE A 71 -6.28 12.45 6.01
C ILE A 71 -6.79 11.54 4.88
N ALA A 72 -6.70 12.00 3.62
CA ALA A 72 -7.08 11.22 2.46
C ALA A 72 -6.19 9.98 2.28
N GLU A 73 -4.88 10.12 2.47
CA GLU A 73 -3.92 9.01 2.42
C GLU A 73 -4.27 7.94 3.46
N ILE A 74 -4.53 8.33 4.72
CA ILE A 74 -4.93 7.40 5.78
C ILE A 74 -6.24 6.69 5.42
N ALA A 75 -7.24 7.42 4.91
CA ALA A 75 -8.51 6.82 4.51
C ALA A 75 -8.34 5.82 3.36
N VAL A 76 -7.55 6.15 2.35
CA VAL A 76 -7.25 5.26 1.21
C VAL A 76 -6.47 4.04 1.68
N LEU A 77 -5.48 4.20 2.57
CA LEU A 77 -4.73 3.09 3.15
C LEU A 77 -5.66 2.11 3.87
N LEU A 78 -6.53 2.59 4.75
CA LEU A 78 -7.47 1.73 5.48
C LEU A 78 -8.42 0.97 4.55
N LEU A 79 -8.93 1.64 3.51
CA LEU A 79 -9.77 1.00 2.50
C LEU A 79 -8.99 -0.04 1.68
N ALA A 80 -7.79 0.31 1.21
CA ALA A 80 -6.93 -0.60 0.46
C ALA A 80 -6.58 -1.85 1.28
N SER A 81 -6.16 -1.66 2.53
CA SER A 81 -5.88 -2.76 3.47
C SER A 81 -7.10 -3.64 3.70
N PHE A 82 -8.30 -3.06 3.82
CA PHE A 82 -9.55 -3.83 3.91
C PHE A 82 -9.82 -4.67 2.66
N PHE A 83 -9.69 -4.08 1.47
CA PHE A 83 -9.95 -4.78 0.21
C PHE A 83 -8.94 -5.90 -0.04
N ILE A 84 -7.65 -5.67 0.19
CA ILE A 84 -6.63 -6.72 -0.01
C ILE A 84 -6.82 -7.85 1.00
N ALA A 85 -7.00 -7.57 2.30
CA ALA A 85 -7.21 -8.61 3.31
C ALA A 85 -8.49 -9.41 3.05
N THR A 86 -9.57 -8.73 2.65
CA THR A 86 -10.82 -9.40 2.25
C THR A 86 -10.63 -10.25 1.00
N SER A 87 -9.90 -9.77 -0.01
CA SER A 87 -9.66 -10.55 -1.24
C SER A 87 -8.82 -11.81 -0.98
N ILE A 88 -7.83 -11.73 -0.07
CA ILE A 88 -7.04 -12.87 0.38
C ILE A 88 -7.94 -13.88 1.09
N ASN A 89 -8.81 -13.41 1.99
CA ASN A 89 -9.75 -14.25 2.73
C ASN A 89 -10.76 -14.96 1.82
N LEU A 90 -11.25 -14.28 0.77
CA LEU A 90 -12.23 -14.83 -0.17
C LEU A 90 -11.62 -15.79 -1.21
N LYS A 91 -10.32 -15.68 -1.50
CA LYS A 91 -9.64 -16.45 -2.54
C LYS A 91 -8.38 -17.13 -2.00
N ASN A 92 -7.23 -16.47 -2.10
CA ASN A 92 -5.93 -16.85 -1.54
C ASN A 92 -4.94 -15.70 -1.75
N ALA A 93 -3.80 -15.73 -1.07
CA ALA A 93 -2.77 -14.70 -1.16
C ALA A 93 -2.17 -14.55 -2.56
N THR A 94 -1.96 -15.66 -3.26
CA THR A 94 -1.33 -15.67 -4.58
C THR A 94 -2.12 -14.86 -5.59
N ILE A 95 -3.39 -15.22 -5.81
CA ILE A 95 -4.25 -14.56 -6.79
C ILE A 95 -4.52 -13.11 -6.40
N ALA A 96 -4.81 -12.86 -5.11
CA ALA A 96 -5.04 -11.51 -4.61
C ALA A 96 -3.82 -10.60 -4.83
N GLY A 97 -2.63 -11.06 -4.45
CA GLY A 97 -1.38 -10.31 -4.60
C GLY A 97 -1.01 -10.08 -6.06
N ILE A 98 -1.19 -11.08 -6.93
CA ILE A 98 -0.92 -10.92 -8.37
C ILE A 98 -1.86 -9.89 -8.99
N LEU A 99 -3.16 -9.94 -8.70
CA LEU A 99 -4.10 -8.94 -9.21
C LEU A 99 -3.79 -7.55 -8.68
N GLU A 100 -3.35 -7.43 -7.43
CA GLU A 100 -2.97 -6.16 -6.84
C GLU A 100 -1.79 -5.50 -7.57
N LEU A 101 -0.85 -6.26 -8.13
CA LEU A 101 0.34 -5.73 -8.83
C LEU A 101 0.04 -4.80 -10.01
N ILE A 102 -1.22 -4.62 -10.41
CA ILE A 102 -1.64 -3.56 -11.34
C ILE A 102 -1.60 -2.15 -10.73
N TYR A 103 -1.48 -2.01 -9.40
CA TYR A 103 -1.49 -0.71 -8.72
C TYR A 103 -0.47 0.31 -9.25
N PRO A 104 0.75 -0.05 -9.75
CA PRO A 104 1.68 0.93 -10.30
C PRO A 104 1.10 1.70 -11.48
N LEU A 105 0.20 1.09 -12.27
CA LEU A 105 -0.52 1.77 -13.35
C LEU A 105 -1.40 2.88 -12.80
N PHE A 106 -2.15 2.58 -11.74
CA PHE A 106 -3.01 3.55 -11.07
C PHE A 106 -2.19 4.63 -10.37
N THR A 107 -1.05 4.28 -9.77
CA THR A 107 -0.11 5.25 -9.20
C THR A 107 0.34 6.26 -10.27
N ILE A 108 0.73 5.80 -11.46
CA ILE A 108 1.14 6.67 -12.57
C ILE A 108 -0.01 7.59 -13.00
N ILE A 109 -1.22 7.05 -13.13
CA ILE A 109 -2.41 7.82 -13.54
C ILE A 109 -2.73 8.90 -12.50
N PHE A 110 -2.76 8.55 -11.21
CA PHE A 110 -3.12 9.50 -10.15
C PHE A 110 -2.04 10.56 -9.92
N THR A 111 -0.75 10.22 -10.01
CA THR A 111 0.32 11.23 -9.87
C THR A 111 0.31 12.22 -11.02
N TRP A 112 0.07 11.74 -12.24
CA TRP A 112 -0.08 12.61 -13.40
C TRP A 112 -1.35 13.48 -13.33
N PHE A 113 -2.50 12.88 -13.02
CA PHE A 113 -3.80 13.57 -13.09
C PHE A 113 -4.08 14.50 -11.89
N LEU A 114 -3.75 14.07 -10.66
CA LEU A 114 -4.09 14.82 -9.44
C LEU A 114 -2.98 15.77 -9.01
N PHE A 115 -1.72 15.40 -9.23
CA PHE A 115 -0.56 16.16 -8.73
C PHE A 115 0.27 16.80 -9.84
N ASN A 116 -0.12 16.60 -11.11
CA ASN A 116 0.56 17.14 -12.28
C ASN A 116 2.06 16.75 -12.35
N GLU A 117 2.41 15.60 -11.75
CA GLU A 117 3.78 15.09 -11.71
C GLU A 117 4.07 14.31 -13.00
N THR A 118 4.91 14.86 -13.88
CA THR A 118 5.27 14.22 -15.14
C THR A 118 6.44 13.25 -14.97
N HIS A 119 6.19 12.12 -14.32
CA HIS A 119 7.10 10.97 -14.29
C HIS A 119 6.83 9.97 -15.42
N VAL A 120 5.83 10.24 -16.26
CA VAL A 120 5.42 9.37 -17.36
C VAL A 120 6.37 9.55 -18.55
N ASN A 121 7.10 8.49 -18.88
CA ASN A 121 7.89 8.40 -20.10
C ASN A 121 7.60 7.07 -20.82
N SER A 122 8.15 6.89 -22.02
CA SER A 122 7.92 5.70 -22.83
C SER A 122 8.28 4.41 -22.10
N SER A 123 9.33 4.41 -21.28
CA SER A 123 9.74 3.22 -20.50
C SER A 123 8.73 2.87 -19.42
N VAL A 124 8.16 3.87 -18.74
CA VAL A 124 7.11 3.69 -17.72
C VAL A 124 5.84 3.13 -18.35
N ILE A 125 5.46 3.62 -19.53
CA ILE A 125 4.30 3.11 -20.27
C ILE A 125 4.52 1.65 -20.69
N ILE A 126 5.66 1.34 -21.31
CA ILE A 126 6.00 -0.03 -21.74
C ILE A 126 6.05 -0.98 -20.54
N GLY A 127 6.73 -0.58 -19.47
CA GLY A 127 6.81 -1.36 -18.23
C GLY A 127 5.44 -1.60 -17.62
N GLY A 128 4.58 -0.59 -17.62
CA GLY A 128 3.19 -0.72 -17.17
C GLY A 128 2.41 -1.77 -17.97
N PHE A 129 2.49 -1.73 -19.31
CA PHE A 129 1.85 -2.75 -20.15
C PHE A 129 2.39 -4.16 -19.87
N LEU A 130 3.70 -4.30 -19.64
CA LEU A 130 4.31 -5.59 -19.30
C LEU A 130 3.84 -6.11 -17.94
N ILE A 131 3.70 -5.24 -16.92
CA ILE A 131 3.10 -5.60 -15.63
C ILE A 131 1.68 -6.11 -15.84
N PHE A 132 0.85 -5.35 -16.56
CA PHE A 132 -0.54 -5.72 -16.82
C PHE A 132 -0.65 -7.07 -17.54
N ALA A 133 0.14 -7.26 -18.60
CA ALA A 133 0.17 -8.52 -19.35
C ALA A 133 0.63 -9.69 -18.46
N GLY A 134 1.66 -9.49 -17.64
CA GLY A 134 2.15 -10.49 -16.68
C GLY A 134 1.07 -10.89 -15.68
N VAL A 135 0.37 -9.91 -15.09
CA VAL A 135 -0.75 -10.17 -14.16
C VAL A 135 -1.85 -10.99 -14.82
N ILE A 136 -2.24 -10.67 -16.06
CA ILE A 136 -3.26 -11.44 -16.79
C ILE A 136 -2.80 -12.88 -17.01
N VAL A 137 -1.58 -13.08 -17.51
CA VAL A 137 -1.05 -14.41 -17.80
C VAL A 137 -1.04 -15.29 -16.54
N ILE A 138 -0.58 -14.74 -15.42
CA ILE A 138 -0.52 -15.52 -14.16
C ILE A 138 -1.93 -15.75 -13.60
N SER A 139 -2.85 -14.80 -13.74
CA SER A 139 -4.22 -14.93 -13.23
C SER A 139 -5.06 -15.96 -14.00
N LEU A 140 -4.65 -16.34 -15.21
CA LEU A 140 -5.28 -17.38 -16.03
C LEU A 140 -4.77 -18.79 -15.75
N ALA A 141 -3.68 -18.93 -14.98
CA ALA A 141 -3.11 -20.21 -14.57
C ALA A 141 -3.87 -20.82 -13.37
#